data_AF-A0A6G3TL32-F1
#
_entry.id   AF-A0A6G3TL32-F1
#
_cell.length_a   1.000
_cell.length_b   1.000
_cell.length_c   1.000
_cell.angle_alpha   90.00
_cell.angle_beta   90.00
_cell.angle_gamma   90.00
#
_symmetry.space_group_name_H-M   'P 1'
#
loop_
_entity.id
_entity.type
_entity.pdbx_description
1 polymer ?
#
loop_
_entity_poly.entity_id
_entity_poly.type
_entity_poly.pdbx_seq_one_letter_code
_entity_poly.pdbx_strand_id
1 'polypeptide(L)'
;MSDMAVPEAGRAGTTTSSVPVGLAAVFLPAPLPREGRIAFWDPDGGPVDAAEDIGAAAAGDGDRDRDGDGERSGGPTELTVVRRHGAGVRRGTVPALSLPLAEALPHLVRA
;
A
#
# COMPACT_ATOMS: atom_id res chain seq x y z
N MET A 1 37.98 -19.89 15.25
CA MET A 1 37.73 -18.94 14.15
C MET A 1 36.44 -19.42 13.50
N SER A 2 35.31 -19.04 14.09
CA SER A 2 34.01 -19.65 13.76
C SER A 2 33.40 -18.95 12.56
N ASP A 3 33.01 -19.78 11.60
CA ASP A 3 32.34 -19.48 10.36
C ASP A 3 31.01 -18.76 10.62
N MET A 4 30.88 -17.52 10.11
CA MET A 4 29.64 -16.75 10.12
C MET A 4 28.79 -17.22 8.95
N ALA A 5 27.94 -18.22 9.20
CA ALA A 5 26.87 -18.58 8.29
C ALA A 5 25.88 -17.40 8.23
N VAL A 6 25.91 -16.66 7.13
CA VAL A 6 24.88 -15.69 6.76
C VAL A 6 23.61 -16.49 6.51
N PRO A 7 22.54 -16.34 7.30
CA PRO A 7 21.29 -17.02 6.97
C PRO A 7 20.77 -16.40 5.66
N GLU A 8 20.74 -17.20 4.60
CA GLU A 8 19.97 -16.88 3.41
C GLU A 8 18.52 -16.67 3.85
N ALA A 9 18.09 -15.41 3.85
CA ALA A 9 16.71 -15.03 4.14
C ALA A 9 15.80 -15.80 3.18
N GLY A 10 15.03 -16.72 3.76
CA GLY A 10 14.01 -17.48 3.06
C GLY A 10 13.13 -16.52 2.28
N ARG A 11 13.04 -16.75 0.97
CA ARG A 11 12.19 -16.00 0.05
C ARG A 11 10.74 -16.35 0.36
N ALA A 12 10.21 -15.80 1.45
CA ALA A 12 8.80 -15.88 1.79
C ALA A 12 8.03 -15.22 0.64
N GLY A 13 7.14 -15.98 0.00
CA GLY A 13 6.39 -15.51 -1.15
C GLY A 13 5.55 -14.30 -0.79
N THR A 14 5.94 -13.12 -1.29
CA THR A 14 5.13 -11.90 -1.20
C THR A 14 3.82 -12.14 -1.93
N THR A 15 2.71 -12.22 -1.20
CA THR A 15 1.37 -12.11 -1.78
C THR A 15 1.29 -10.75 -2.45
N THR A 16 1.43 -10.73 -3.77
CA THR A 16 1.44 -9.50 -4.56
C THR A 16 -0.01 -9.11 -4.80
N SER A 17 -0.54 -8.18 -4.00
CA SER A 17 -1.85 -7.56 -4.25
C SER A 17 -1.84 -6.96 -5.66
N SER A 18 -2.67 -7.46 -6.58
CA SER A 18 -2.67 -6.99 -7.96
C SER A 18 -3.43 -5.66 -8.07
N VAL A 19 -2.72 -4.56 -8.38
CA VAL A 19 -3.34 -3.26 -8.67
C VAL A 19 -3.88 -3.23 -10.12
N PRO A 20 -5.16 -2.87 -10.34
CA PRO A 20 -5.72 -2.74 -11.69
C PRO A 20 -5.01 -1.70 -12.56
N VAL A 21 -4.90 -1.98 -13.87
CA VAL A 21 -4.43 -1.01 -14.86
C VAL A 21 -5.46 0.11 -15.03
N GLY A 22 -5.02 1.37 -15.06
CA GLY A 22 -5.89 2.54 -15.23
C GLY A 22 -6.17 3.36 -13.97
N LEU A 23 -5.75 2.91 -12.79
CA LEU A 23 -5.79 3.74 -11.58
C LEU A 23 -4.75 4.86 -11.67
N ALA A 24 -5.10 6.05 -11.18
CA ALA A 24 -4.14 7.13 -10.98
C ALA A 24 -3.27 6.85 -9.76
N ALA A 25 -2.02 7.34 -9.76
CA ALA A 25 -1.04 7.13 -8.69
C ALA A 25 -0.38 8.43 -8.23
N VAL A 26 -0.14 8.56 -6.92
CA VAL A 26 0.49 9.74 -6.31
C VAL A 26 1.47 9.31 -5.23
N PHE A 27 2.64 9.95 -5.21
CA PHE A 27 3.64 9.76 -4.16
C PHE A 27 3.29 10.56 -2.91
N LEU A 28 3.28 9.87 -1.77
CA LEU A 28 3.06 10.41 -0.45
C LEU A 28 4.40 10.40 0.31
N PRO A 29 5.10 11.55 0.40
CA PRO A 29 6.36 11.62 1.11
C PRO A 29 6.14 11.41 2.62
N ALA A 30 6.97 10.57 3.23
CA ALA A 30 7.06 10.44 4.68
C ALA A 30 8.16 11.36 5.24
N PRO A 31 8.03 11.83 6.50
CA PRO A 31 9.13 12.40 7.27
C PRO A 31 10.32 11.44 7.33
N LEU A 32 11.53 11.94 7.59
CA LEU A 32 12.72 11.10 7.68
C LEU A 32 12.68 10.18 8.94
N PRO A 33 13.17 8.92 8.85
CA PRO A 33 13.63 8.23 7.64
C PRO A 33 12.49 7.98 6.63
N ARG A 34 12.77 8.21 5.33
CA ARG A 34 11.74 8.33 4.27
C ARG A 34 11.10 6.98 3.94
N GLU A 35 10.05 6.62 4.67
CA GLU A 35 9.12 5.53 4.35
C GLU A 35 8.05 6.00 3.35
N GLY A 36 8.47 6.43 2.15
CA GLY A 36 7.56 6.95 1.13
C GLY A 36 6.52 5.92 0.67
N ARG A 37 5.31 6.38 0.37
CA ARG A 37 4.19 5.53 -0.07
C ARG A 37 3.66 5.98 -1.44
N ILE A 38 2.99 5.09 -2.15
CA ILE A 38 2.20 5.41 -3.33
C ILE A 38 0.74 5.14 -2.99
N ALA A 39 -0.16 6.07 -3.32
CA ALA A 39 -1.59 5.84 -3.25
C ALA A 39 -2.17 5.72 -4.67
N PHE A 40 -2.96 4.66 -4.89
CA PHE A 40 -3.69 4.39 -6.12
C PHE A 40 -5.17 4.71 -5.95
N TRP A 41 -5.79 5.46 -6.86
CA TRP A 41 -7.22 5.79 -6.80
C TRP A 41 -7.84 5.88 -8.20
N ASP A 42 -9.16 5.75 -8.27
CA ASP A 42 -9.93 6.06 -9.47
C ASP A 42 -10.26 7.58 -9.51
N PRO A 43 -9.80 8.35 -10.52
CA PRO A 43 -10.16 9.75 -10.68
C PRO A 43 -11.67 10.01 -10.74
N ASP A 44 -12.43 9.02 -11.19
CA ASP A 44 -13.89 9.09 -11.23
C ASP A 44 -14.57 8.73 -9.90
N GLY A 45 -13.79 8.33 -8.89
CA GLY A 45 -14.24 8.03 -7.54
C GLY A 45 -14.89 6.66 -7.39
N GLY A 46 -14.68 5.76 -8.34
CA GLY A 46 -15.06 4.36 -8.21
C GLY A 46 -14.33 3.68 -7.05
N PRO A 47 -14.87 2.56 -6.57
CA PRO A 47 -14.21 1.77 -5.53
C PRO A 47 -12.85 1.30 -6.05
N VAL A 48 -11.83 1.41 -5.18
CA VAL A 48 -10.59 0.65 -5.35
C VAL A 48 -10.69 -0.56 -4.44
N ASP A 49 -10.79 -1.74 -5.05
CA ASP A 49 -10.75 -2.98 -4.30
C ASP A 49 -9.34 -3.11 -3.71
N ALA A 50 -9.18 -2.64 -2.47
CA ALA A 50 -8.11 -3.12 -1.61
C ALA A 50 -8.44 -4.59 -1.42
N ALA A 51 -7.78 -5.47 -2.21
CA ALA A 51 -7.98 -6.91 -2.21
C ALA A 51 -8.46 -7.38 -0.84
N GLU A 52 -9.68 -7.93 -0.83
CA GLU A 52 -10.46 -8.19 0.38
C GLU A 52 -9.61 -8.86 1.47
N ASP A 53 -9.63 -8.24 2.65
CA ASP A 53 -9.39 -8.82 3.98
C ASP A 53 -8.01 -9.46 4.26
N ILE A 54 -7.08 -8.64 4.76
CA ILE A 54 -6.03 -9.11 5.68
C ILE A 54 -6.05 -8.22 6.93
N GLY A 55 -7.16 -8.29 7.68
CA GLY A 55 -7.27 -7.59 8.96
C GLY A 55 -8.32 -8.15 9.91
N ALA A 56 -9.35 -8.85 9.44
CA ALA A 56 -10.40 -9.36 10.33
C ALA A 56 -10.08 -10.72 10.99
N ALA A 57 -8.99 -11.41 10.59
CA ALA A 57 -8.61 -12.73 11.14
C ALA A 57 -7.55 -12.69 12.26
N ALA A 58 -7.40 -11.57 12.98
CA ALA A 58 -6.53 -11.48 14.16
C ALA A 58 -7.28 -11.08 15.45
N ALA A 59 -8.44 -11.68 15.69
CA ALA A 59 -8.95 -11.89 17.05
C ALA A 59 -8.52 -13.27 17.54
N GLY A 60 -7.21 -13.55 17.49
CA GLY A 60 -6.59 -14.72 18.07
C GLY A 60 -5.75 -14.30 19.27
N ASP A 61 -6.14 -14.76 20.46
CA ASP A 61 -5.32 -14.70 21.67
C ASP A 61 -3.99 -15.43 21.40
N GLY A 62 -2.87 -14.73 21.50
CA GLY A 62 -1.58 -15.26 21.06
C GLY A 62 -0.44 -14.28 21.24
N ASP A 63 0.14 -14.35 22.44
CA ASP A 63 1.53 -14.08 22.83
C ASP A 63 2.25 -12.86 22.20
N ARG A 64 2.51 -11.86 23.05
CA ARG A 64 3.16 -10.59 22.68
C ARG A 64 4.67 -10.69 22.87
N ASP A 65 5.32 -11.50 22.03
CA ASP A 65 6.76 -11.41 21.76
C ASP A 65 6.98 -11.64 20.25
N ARG A 66 6.38 -10.77 19.44
CA ARG A 66 6.74 -10.64 18.02
C ARG A 66 7.75 -9.50 17.90
N ASP A 67 9.00 -9.88 17.67
CA ASP A 67 10.05 -8.98 17.20
C ASP A 67 9.51 -8.14 16.02
N GLY A 68 9.50 -6.83 16.23
CA GLY A 68 8.80 -5.87 15.40
C GLY A 68 9.62 -5.39 14.21
N ASP A 69 9.38 -6.00 13.04
CA ASP A 69 9.72 -5.46 11.71
C ASP A 69 8.45 -5.22 10.88
N GLY A 70 7.36 -4.81 11.54
CA GLY A 70 6.09 -4.47 10.91
C GLY A 70 6.14 -3.11 10.23
N GLU A 71 7.00 -2.92 9.23
CA GLU A 71 6.92 -1.79 8.30
C GLU A 71 5.54 -1.82 7.66
N ARG A 72 4.63 -0.97 8.15
CA ARG A 72 3.18 -1.01 7.97
C ARG A 72 2.74 -1.40 6.55
N SER A 73 2.25 -2.64 6.45
CA SER A 73 1.63 -3.26 5.27
C SER A 73 0.70 -2.28 4.55
N GLY A 74 0.65 -2.35 3.22
CA GLY A 74 -0.25 -1.56 2.39
C GLY A 74 -1.71 -1.65 2.86
N GLY A 75 -2.50 -0.60 2.64
CA GLY A 75 -3.89 -0.60 3.10
C GLY A 75 -4.76 0.52 2.52
N PRO A 76 -6.09 0.41 2.69
CA PRO A 76 -7.03 1.42 2.24
C PRO A 76 -6.78 2.76 2.96
N THR A 77 -6.97 3.84 2.22
CA THR A 77 -6.88 5.22 2.69
C THR A 77 -7.83 6.09 1.89
N GLU A 78 -7.91 7.37 2.22
CA GLU A 78 -8.74 8.33 1.51
C GLU A 78 -7.85 9.44 0.94
N LEU A 79 -8.10 9.83 -0.31
CA LEU A 79 -7.47 10.99 -0.94
C LEU A 79 -8.48 12.09 -1.14
N THR A 80 -8.06 13.32 -0.86
CA THR A 80 -8.78 14.50 -1.34
C THR A 80 -8.29 14.81 -2.75
N VAL A 81 -9.21 14.80 -3.71
CA VAL A 81 -8.92 15.13 -5.11
C VAL A 81 -9.75 16.31 -5.57
N VAL A 82 -9.21 17.07 -6.51
CA VAL A 82 -9.95 18.12 -7.22
C VAL A 82 -10.30 17.56 -8.59
N ARG A 83 -11.59 17.46 -8.89
CA ARG A 83 -12.08 16.95 -10.16
C ARG A 83 -13.02 17.93 -10.83
N ARG A 84 -13.13 17.82 -12.16
CA ARG A 84 -14.14 18.57 -12.93
C ARG A 84 -15.53 18.23 -12.40
N HIS A 85 -16.38 19.24 -12.29
CA HIS A 85 -17.78 19.08 -11.94
C HIS A 85 -18.61 20.10 -12.74
N GLY A 86 -19.25 19.61 -13.80
CA GLY A 86 -19.90 20.48 -14.79
C GLY A 86 -18.90 21.46 -15.41
N ALA A 87 -19.24 22.75 -15.39
CA ALA A 87 -18.39 23.83 -15.89
C ALA A 87 -17.32 24.33 -14.90
N GLY A 88 -17.17 23.70 -13.72
CA GLY A 88 -16.22 24.11 -12.69
C GLY A 88 -15.43 22.94 -12.11
N VAL A 89 -14.84 23.13 -10.93
CA VAL A 89 -14.14 22.09 -10.17
C VAL A 89 -14.71 21.97 -8.76
N ARG A 90 -14.70 20.75 -8.22
CA ARG A 90 -15.05 20.49 -6.82
C ARG A 90 -14.00 19.58 -6.18
N ARG A 91 -13.81 19.81 -4.88
CA ARG A 91 -13.10 18.90 -3.99
C ARG A 91 -14.01 17.70 -3.68
N GLY A 92 -13.46 16.50 -3.76
CA GLY A 92 -14.09 15.27 -3.30
C GLY A 92 -13.10 14.40 -2.54
N THR A 93 -13.60 13.61 -1.60
CA THR A 93 -12.82 12.54 -0.97
C THR A 93 -13.09 11.25 -1.73
N VAL A 94 -12.05 10.51 -2.07
CA VAL A 94 -12.13 9.25 -2.81
C VAL A 94 -11.33 8.16 -2.09
N PRO A 95 -11.80 6.90 -2.15
CA PRO A 95 -11.04 5.79 -1.62
C PRO A 95 -9.76 5.60 -2.45
N ALA A 96 -8.71 5.17 -1.76
CA ALA A 96 -7.40 4.91 -2.35
C ALA A 96 -6.73 3.70 -1.68
N LEU A 97 -5.87 2.99 -2.42
CA LEU A 97 -5.00 1.94 -1.87
C LEU A 97 -3.59 2.49 -1.69
N SER A 98 -3.10 2.56 -0.45
CA SER A 98 -1.75 3.05 -0.14
C SER A 98 -0.77 1.91 0.10
N LEU A 99 0.22 1.77 -0.78
CA LEU A 99 1.30 0.79 -0.68
C LEU A 99 2.63 1.47 -0.32
N PRO A 100 3.52 0.80 0.44
CA PRO A 100 4.92 1.18 0.51
C PRO A 100 5.53 1.31 -0.89
N LEU A 101 6.47 2.24 -1.07
CA LEU A 101 7.09 2.49 -2.38
C LEU A 101 7.64 1.21 -3.04
N ALA A 102 8.30 0.36 -2.25
CA ALA A 102 8.87 -0.91 -2.74
C ALA A 102 7.81 -1.86 -3.31
N GLU A 103 6.63 -1.92 -2.67
CA GLU A 103 5.51 -2.76 -3.11
C GLU A 103 4.77 -2.15 -4.32
N ALA A 104 4.77 -0.83 -4.48
CA ALA A 104 4.08 -0.16 -5.57
C ALA A 104 4.81 -0.25 -6.93
N LEU A 105 6.14 -0.31 -6.93
CA LEU A 105 6.96 -0.23 -8.15
C LEU A 105 6.63 -1.32 -9.19
N PRO A 106 6.47 -2.60 -8.84
CA PRO A 106 6.13 -3.63 -9.83
C PRO A 106 4.82 -3.37 -10.58
N HIS A 107 3.86 -2.70 -9.94
CA HIS A 107 2.58 -2.33 -10.57
C HIS A 107 2.74 -1.16 -11.53
N LEU A 108 3.53 -0.16 -11.15
CA LEU A 108 3.78 1.03 -11.96
C LEU A 108 4.57 0.72 -13.23
N VAL A 109 5.51 -0.23 -13.18
CA VAL A 109 6.32 -0.62 -14.35
C VAL A 109 5.52 -1.44 -15.38
N ARG A 110 4.42 -2.07 -14.96
CA ARG A 110 3.57 -2.90 -15.83
C ARG A 110 2.42 -2.13 -16.50
N ALA A 111 2.15 -0.90 -16.06
CA ALA A 111 0.99 -0.10 -16.48
C ALA A 111 1.17 0.53 -17.88
#